data_AF-A0A7V3I726-F1
#
_entry.id   AF-A0A7V3I726-F1
#
_cell.length_a   1.000
_cell.length_b   1.000
_cell.length_c   1.000
_cell.angle_alpha   90.00
_cell.angle_beta   90.00
_cell.angle_gamma   90.00
#
_symmetry.space_group_name_H-M   'P 1'
#
loop_
_entity.id
_entity.type
_entity.pdbx_description
1 polymer ?
#
loop_
_entity_poly.entity_id
_entity_poly.type
_entity_poly.pdbx_seq_one_letter_code
_entity_poly.pdbx_strand_id
1 'polypeptide(L)'
;MKIIDCDACFGFRASGGPDVSLEALLDAERAQGIPYAMAYSIKSRAYDAREGNDDTLRAAQQHSELLPVATVDPRLGYKIEDEIARAAALGFVALRVFPELQGWQVDSQLFSRIVDACQEHSLPLMIAARTPDVASQVVRRAAHTDHPLVLLGAGYGTLGDALSAARERRNTLLSSSGFITPGVFEIAAEMIGVHNLVFGSGAPDSCIRPAVNMVIASDLSEHDKQRVLSGNIERIIAGQLVRLDKTLSADAAYERNRLAGPIIDVHGHLGSWPFPMRNPDSECLRSMMRRWGISKTILSHTKAIVNDFVEGNAELAEAIAGSDDLYGYVTVNPNYVEQSLREIDKYLHLPNFVGVKFHPGYATTSIDSDATARIAAHFAARKTPFLIHTWGPAEVAKIGRLAGRFPELPIIMGHGGATGWREAIQVIKNTPNTYTEFCNSSVEPAKARTTIDAVGPSRVLFGTDAGLFDPAFCVGLYEEANLTPDEERAILHDNAAKLFGF
;
A
#
# COMPACT_ATOMS: atom_id res chain seq x y z
N MET A 1 -4.47 21.27 -8.07
CA MET A 1 -5.11 20.72 -6.84
C MET A 1 -4.05 20.76 -5.77
N LYS A 2 -4.26 21.47 -4.67
CA LYS A 2 -3.24 21.63 -3.63
C LYS A 2 -3.19 20.39 -2.76
N ILE A 3 -2.02 19.76 -2.65
CA ILE A 3 -1.79 18.57 -1.82
C ILE A 3 -0.68 18.90 -0.81
N ILE A 4 -0.85 18.47 0.43
CA ILE A 4 0.19 18.53 1.46
C ILE A 4 0.36 17.11 1.99
N ASP A 5 1.53 16.51 1.75
CA ASP A 5 1.83 15.20 2.31
C ASP A 5 2.19 15.34 3.79
N CYS A 6 1.39 14.76 4.69
CA CYS A 6 1.67 14.82 6.11
C CYS A 6 2.64 13.74 6.62
N ASP A 7 3.05 12.78 5.78
CA ASP A 7 3.79 11.58 6.17
C ASP A 7 5.00 11.36 5.26
N ALA A 8 6.01 12.24 5.37
CA ALA A 8 7.26 12.13 4.63
C ALA A 8 8.49 12.00 5.55
N CYS A 9 9.60 11.48 5.01
CA CYS A 9 10.88 11.42 5.70
C CYS A 9 12.07 11.51 4.75
N PHE A 10 13.27 11.79 5.25
CA PHE A 10 14.49 11.71 4.44
C PHE A 10 15.73 11.36 5.28
N GLY A 11 16.84 10.98 4.65
CA GLY A 11 18.13 10.74 5.30
C GLY A 11 18.83 9.51 4.77
N PHE A 12 19.67 8.88 5.60
CA PHE A 12 20.45 7.70 5.22
C PHE A 12 20.01 6.46 5.99
N ARG A 13 19.68 5.38 5.27
CA ARG A 13 19.21 4.12 5.83
C ARG A 13 20.30 3.06 5.81
N ALA A 14 20.93 2.83 6.95
CA ALA A 14 22.02 1.86 7.09
C ALA A 14 21.58 0.40 6.82
N SER A 15 20.30 0.07 7.02
CA SER A 15 19.75 -1.27 6.78
C SER A 15 19.52 -1.61 5.30
N GLY A 16 19.76 -0.66 4.38
CA GLY A 16 19.30 -0.75 2.99
C GLY A 16 17.78 -0.59 2.85
N GLY A 17 17.27 -0.73 1.62
CA GLY A 17 15.86 -0.51 1.28
C GLY A 17 15.68 0.51 0.15
N PRO A 18 14.51 1.14 0.04
CA PRO A 18 14.31 2.30 -0.84
C PRO A 18 15.33 3.40 -0.56
N ASP A 19 15.73 4.14 -1.59
CA ASP A 19 16.49 5.37 -1.38
C ASP A 19 15.58 6.39 -0.71
N VAL A 20 15.98 6.83 0.48
CA VAL A 20 15.28 7.84 1.26
C VAL A 20 16.11 9.09 1.43
N SER A 21 17.07 9.33 0.53
CA SER A 21 17.81 10.58 0.50
C SER A 21 16.87 11.79 0.37
N LEU A 22 17.37 12.96 0.79
CA LEU A 22 16.62 14.21 0.63
C LEU A 22 16.27 14.45 -0.85
N GLU A 23 17.18 14.14 -1.76
CA GLU A 23 16.94 14.27 -3.19
C GLU A 23 15.84 13.32 -3.67
N ALA A 24 15.87 12.05 -3.24
CA ALA A 24 14.82 11.09 -3.58
C ALA A 24 13.43 11.53 -3.11
N LEU A 25 13.32 12.13 -1.91
CA LEU A 25 12.06 12.72 -1.45
C LEU A 25 11.63 13.88 -2.36
N LEU A 26 12.51 14.86 -2.60
CA LEU A 26 12.18 16.04 -3.39
C LEU A 26 11.79 15.68 -4.83
N ASP A 27 12.51 14.74 -5.44
CA ASP A 27 12.22 14.24 -6.79
C ASP A 27 10.87 13.52 -6.85
N ALA A 28 10.55 12.68 -5.86
CA ALA A 28 9.26 12.00 -5.79
C ALA A 28 8.11 13.02 -5.68
N GLU A 29 8.21 13.99 -4.76
CA GLU A 29 7.17 15.00 -4.55
C GLU A 29 6.99 15.89 -5.81
N ARG A 30 8.09 16.34 -6.42
CA ARG A 30 8.07 17.15 -7.65
C ARG A 30 7.50 16.39 -8.84
N ALA A 31 7.90 15.14 -9.04
CA ALA A 31 7.40 14.30 -10.12
C ALA A 31 5.89 14.08 -10.03
N GLN A 32 5.35 14.08 -8.81
CA GLN A 32 3.92 13.93 -8.56
C GLN A 32 3.18 15.27 -8.45
N GLY A 33 3.88 16.40 -8.54
CA GLY A 33 3.28 17.72 -8.41
C GLY A 33 2.76 18.02 -7.01
N ILE A 34 3.38 17.45 -5.97
CA ILE A 34 3.06 17.73 -4.57
C ILE A 34 3.89 18.93 -4.09
N PRO A 35 3.25 20.07 -3.79
CA PRO A 35 3.99 21.29 -3.48
C PRO A 35 4.63 21.30 -2.08
N TYR A 36 4.08 20.53 -1.13
CA TYR A 36 4.52 20.57 0.25
C TYR A 36 4.52 19.20 0.91
N ALA A 37 5.59 18.90 1.65
CA ALA A 37 5.73 17.67 2.43
C ALA A 37 6.14 17.98 3.87
N MET A 38 5.42 17.42 4.83
CA MET A 38 5.78 17.42 6.24
C MET A 38 6.80 16.31 6.48
N ALA A 39 8.08 16.69 6.61
CA ALA A 39 9.19 15.76 6.59
C ALA A 39 10.09 15.89 7.82
N TYR A 40 10.72 14.78 8.20
CA TYR A 40 11.74 14.68 9.24
C TYR A 40 12.94 13.88 8.74
N SER A 41 14.12 14.18 9.28
CA SER A 41 15.32 13.37 9.06
C SER A 41 15.22 12.05 9.82
N ILE A 42 15.36 10.90 9.15
CA ILE A 42 15.33 9.58 9.80
C ILE A 42 16.46 9.38 10.81
N LYS A 43 17.51 10.22 10.78
CA LYS A 43 18.53 10.27 11.83
C LYS A 43 17.89 10.52 13.20
N SER A 44 16.84 11.34 13.25
CA SER A 44 16.19 11.76 14.48
C SER A 44 15.48 10.62 15.22
N ARG A 45 14.98 9.63 14.48
CA ARG A 45 14.37 8.41 15.03
C ARG A 45 15.36 7.27 15.24
N ALA A 46 16.44 7.22 14.46
CA ALA A 46 17.35 6.07 14.40
C ALA A 46 18.66 6.24 15.20
N TYR A 47 19.09 7.48 15.46
CA TYR A 47 20.36 7.78 16.11
C TYR A 47 20.23 8.83 17.21
N ASP A 48 20.07 10.10 16.84
CA ASP A 48 19.97 11.23 17.77
C ASP A 48 18.88 12.21 17.32
N ALA A 49 17.89 12.41 18.19
CA ALA A 49 16.71 13.21 17.92
C ALA A 49 17.07 14.68 17.62
N ARG A 50 18.03 15.26 18.35
CA ARG A 50 18.37 16.67 18.23
C ARG A 50 19.18 16.93 16.96
N GLU A 51 20.18 16.10 16.66
CA GLU A 51 20.94 16.20 15.41
C GLU A 51 20.02 16.02 14.20
N GLY A 52 19.10 15.05 14.25
CA GLY A 52 18.16 14.85 13.16
C GLY A 52 17.15 16.01 13.01
N ASN A 53 16.70 16.61 14.12
CA ASN A 53 15.90 17.83 14.07
C ASN A 53 16.70 18.99 13.43
N ASP A 54 17.98 19.16 13.78
CA ASP A 54 18.83 20.19 13.19
C ASP A 54 19.07 19.97 11.68
N ASP A 55 19.19 18.71 11.24
CA ASP A 55 19.22 18.35 9.80
C ASP A 55 17.89 18.68 9.12
N THR A 56 16.76 18.42 9.80
CA THR A 56 15.40 18.70 9.31
C THR A 56 15.20 20.19 9.09
N LEU A 57 15.61 21.00 10.06
CA LEU A 57 15.53 22.45 9.98
C LEU A 57 16.39 22.99 8.83
N ARG A 58 17.61 22.48 8.67
CA ARG A 58 18.52 22.89 7.59
C ARG A 58 17.94 22.57 6.22
N ALA A 59 17.36 21.38 6.04
CA ALA A 59 16.70 21.00 4.81
C ALA A 59 15.51 21.92 4.50
N ALA A 60 14.66 22.23 5.50
CA ALA A 60 13.52 23.13 5.33
C ALA A 60 13.91 24.59 5.03
N GLN A 61 15.07 25.05 5.51
CA GLN A 61 15.62 26.37 5.16
C GLN A 61 16.14 26.43 3.73
N GLN A 62 16.62 25.30 3.19
CA GLN A 62 17.14 25.20 1.82
C GLN A 62 16.03 24.91 0.80
N HIS A 63 14.95 24.24 1.22
CA HIS A 63 13.86 23.79 0.37
C HIS A 63 12.51 24.24 0.92
N SER A 64 11.93 25.27 0.30
CA SER A 64 10.63 25.82 0.70
C SER A 64 9.46 24.85 0.50
N GLU A 65 9.67 23.73 -0.18
CA GLU A 65 8.69 22.63 -0.32
C GLU A 65 8.54 21.87 1.01
N LEU A 66 9.56 21.86 1.88
CA LEU A 66 9.54 21.09 3.12
C LEU A 66 8.92 21.87 4.29
N LEU A 67 8.09 21.17 5.06
CA LEU A 67 7.53 21.61 6.33
C LEU A 67 8.17 20.78 7.45
N PRO A 68 8.98 21.38 8.34
CA PRO A 68 9.82 20.61 9.26
C PRO A 68 8.99 19.94 10.36
N VAL A 69 9.11 18.63 10.49
CA VAL A 69 8.51 17.82 11.58
C VAL A 69 9.59 17.41 12.58
N ALA A 70 9.38 17.74 13.84
CA ALA A 70 10.34 17.42 14.90
C ALA A 70 10.11 16.01 15.40
N THR A 71 11.11 15.45 16.05
CA THR A 71 10.99 14.19 16.78
C THR A 71 11.67 14.29 18.14
N VAL A 72 11.34 13.37 19.04
CA VAL A 72 12.02 13.20 20.32
C VAL A 72 12.32 11.73 20.58
N ASP A 73 13.29 11.47 21.44
CA ASP A 73 13.52 10.15 22.03
C ASP A 73 13.11 10.14 23.51
N PRO A 74 11.92 9.60 23.84
CA PRO A 74 11.43 9.60 25.22
C PRO A 74 12.27 8.76 26.18
N ARG A 75 13.10 7.84 25.65
CA ARG A 75 13.94 6.94 26.46
C ARG A 75 15.04 7.68 27.20
N LEU A 76 15.41 8.88 26.74
CA LEU A 76 16.35 9.74 27.43
C LEU A 76 15.81 10.12 28.83
N GLY A 77 14.49 10.22 29.01
CA GLY A 77 13.85 10.46 30.30
C GLY A 77 14.03 11.86 30.91
N TYR A 78 15.01 12.64 30.45
CA TYR A 78 15.27 14.03 30.84
C TYR A 78 15.24 14.96 29.62
N LYS A 79 14.78 16.21 29.81
CA LYS A 79 14.75 17.30 28.80
C LYS A 79 13.95 17.03 27.51
N ILE A 80 12.95 16.15 27.57
CA ILE A 80 12.06 15.87 26.44
C ILE A 80 11.26 17.14 26.12
N GLU A 81 10.75 17.81 27.16
CA GLU A 81 9.99 19.05 27.08
C GLU A 81 10.83 20.20 26.53
N ASP A 82 12.11 20.31 26.95
CA ASP A 82 13.04 21.32 26.43
C ASP A 82 13.21 21.22 24.91
N GLU A 83 13.30 20.01 24.37
CA GLU A 83 13.43 19.80 22.93
C GLU A 83 12.11 20.08 22.18
N ILE A 84 10.96 19.74 22.77
CA ILE A 84 9.64 20.09 22.21
C ILE A 84 9.46 21.62 22.18
N ALA A 85 9.81 22.31 23.27
CA ALA A 85 9.80 23.76 23.36
C ALA A 85 10.71 24.40 22.31
N ARG A 86 11.94 23.86 22.16
CA ARG A 86 12.90 24.30 21.15
C ARG A 86 12.35 24.13 19.75
N ALA A 87 11.82 22.96 19.42
CA ALA A 87 11.22 22.68 18.12
C ALA A 87 10.08 23.67 17.80
N ALA A 88 9.17 23.90 18.74
CA ALA A 88 8.08 24.85 18.55
C ALA A 88 8.57 26.30 18.38
N ALA A 89 9.66 26.70 19.06
CA ALA A 89 10.27 28.02 18.91
C ALA A 89 11.00 28.18 17.56
N LEU A 90 11.53 27.09 17.00
CA LEU A 90 12.19 27.06 15.69
C LEU A 90 11.21 26.90 14.52
N GLY A 91 9.91 26.85 14.78
CA GLY A 91 8.87 26.80 13.75
C GLY A 91 8.62 25.42 13.16
N PHE A 92 8.97 24.33 13.87
CA PHE A 92 8.52 23.00 13.47
C PHE A 92 6.99 22.95 13.44
N VAL A 93 6.42 22.31 12.41
CA VAL A 93 4.96 22.31 12.19
C VAL A 93 4.23 21.21 12.96
N ALA A 94 4.94 20.18 13.40
CA ALA A 94 4.42 19.07 14.19
C ALA A 94 5.55 18.34 14.93
N LEU A 95 5.18 17.49 15.89
CA LEU A 95 6.05 16.51 16.54
C LEU A 95 5.62 15.10 16.16
N ARG A 96 6.56 14.24 15.75
CA ARG A 96 6.34 12.81 15.52
C ARG A 96 7.17 11.95 16.48
N VAL A 97 6.55 10.90 17.01
CA VAL A 97 7.18 9.97 17.95
C VAL A 97 7.11 8.52 17.45
N PHE A 98 8.07 7.67 17.86
CA PHE A 98 8.29 6.35 17.27
C PHE A 98 8.40 5.23 18.31
N PRO A 99 7.32 4.90 19.04
CA PRO A 99 7.35 3.85 20.07
C PRO A 99 7.81 2.49 19.53
N GLU A 100 7.30 2.08 18.37
CA GLU A 100 7.63 0.80 17.72
C GLU A 100 9.13 0.67 17.40
N LEU A 101 9.74 1.73 16.85
CA LEU A 101 11.14 1.69 16.41
C LEU A 101 12.12 1.89 17.57
N GLN A 102 11.72 2.66 18.58
CA GLN A 102 12.56 2.97 19.74
C GLN A 102 12.36 1.98 20.89
N GLY A 103 11.28 1.21 20.91
CA GLY A 103 11.01 0.17 21.91
C GLY A 103 10.43 0.68 23.23
N TRP A 104 9.64 1.76 23.21
CA TRP A 104 8.92 2.27 24.39
C TRP A 104 7.41 2.20 24.19
N GLN A 105 6.64 2.26 25.28
CA GLN A 105 5.19 2.03 25.27
C GLN A 105 4.41 3.34 25.37
N VAL A 106 3.32 3.45 24.60
CA VAL A 106 2.44 4.63 24.61
C VAL A 106 1.63 4.75 25.91
N ASP A 107 1.38 3.64 26.61
CA ASP A 107 0.75 3.63 27.94
C ASP A 107 1.71 4.01 29.08
N SER A 108 2.78 4.76 28.79
CA SER A 108 3.77 5.20 29.77
C SER A 108 3.57 6.65 30.21
N GLN A 109 4.09 7.01 31.37
CA GLN A 109 4.13 8.42 31.81
C GLN A 109 5.02 9.30 30.94
N LEU A 110 5.97 8.72 30.20
CA LEU A 110 6.78 9.43 29.22
C LEU A 110 5.89 9.99 28.11
N PHE A 111 4.90 9.22 27.66
CA PHE A 111 3.96 9.68 26.64
C PHE A 111 3.06 10.80 27.15
N SER A 112 2.56 10.72 28.40
CA SER A 112 1.78 11.80 29.01
C SER A 112 2.55 13.13 29.01
N ARG A 113 3.85 13.11 29.37
CA ARG A 113 4.71 14.31 29.33
C ARG A 113 4.84 14.91 27.93
N ILE A 114 4.91 14.07 26.90
CA ILE A 114 4.96 14.52 25.50
C ILE A 114 3.64 15.18 25.10
N VAL A 115 2.51 14.57 25.47
CA VAL A 115 1.17 15.13 25.22
C VAL A 115 1.04 16.52 25.86
N ASP A 116 1.43 16.65 27.13
CA ASP A 116 1.37 17.91 27.87
C ASP A 116 2.25 19.00 27.22
N ALA A 117 3.50 18.66 26.87
CA ALA A 117 4.42 19.59 26.22
C ALA A 117 3.95 19.99 24.80
N CYS A 118 3.35 19.07 24.04
CA CYS A 118 2.76 19.39 22.73
C CYS A 118 1.61 20.38 22.87
N GLN A 119 0.74 20.21 23.88
CA GLN A 119 -0.34 21.14 24.18
C GLN A 119 0.20 22.50 24.60
N GLU A 120 1.15 22.55 25.54
CA GLU A 120 1.76 23.79 26.04
C GLU A 120 2.36 24.64 24.90
N HIS A 121 3.03 23.99 23.96
CA HIS A 121 3.71 24.66 22.86
C HIS A 121 2.92 24.71 21.54
N SER A 122 1.66 24.26 21.56
CA SER A 122 0.77 24.25 20.39
C SER A 122 1.38 23.53 19.17
N LEU A 123 2.01 22.37 19.40
CA LEU A 123 2.68 21.57 18.36
C LEU A 123 1.93 20.25 18.11
N PRO A 124 1.22 20.07 16.98
CA PRO A 124 0.46 18.84 16.69
C PRO A 124 1.27 17.56 16.91
N LEU A 125 0.69 16.55 17.56
CA LEU A 125 1.35 15.28 17.83
C LEU A 125 0.99 14.23 16.78
N MET A 126 1.98 13.53 16.25
CA MET A 126 1.83 12.51 15.21
C MET A 126 2.40 11.19 15.68
N ILE A 127 1.68 10.09 15.47
CA ILE A 127 2.08 8.77 15.94
C ILE A 127 1.49 7.66 15.06
N ALA A 128 2.23 6.56 14.89
CA ALA A 128 1.75 5.41 14.14
C ALA A 128 0.64 4.65 14.90
N ALA A 129 -0.36 4.18 14.16
CA ALA A 129 -1.46 3.34 14.63
C ALA A 129 -1.50 2.00 13.86
N ARG A 130 -0.31 1.42 13.64
CA ARG A 130 -0.13 0.20 12.81
C ARG A 130 -0.29 -1.09 13.59
N THR A 131 -0.18 -1.04 14.91
CA THR A 131 -0.32 -2.20 15.78
C THR A 131 -1.64 -2.14 16.55
N PRO A 132 -2.28 -3.30 16.84
CA PRO A 132 -3.53 -3.33 17.59
C PRO A 132 -3.45 -2.58 18.93
N ASP A 133 -4.54 -1.91 19.30
CA ASP A 133 -4.76 -1.18 20.57
C ASP A 133 -3.89 0.09 20.77
N VAL A 134 -2.91 0.36 19.90
CA VAL A 134 -2.09 1.58 20.03
C VAL A 134 -2.92 2.84 19.83
N ALA A 135 -3.88 2.85 18.90
CA ALA A 135 -4.72 4.04 18.70
C ALA A 135 -5.57 4.33 19.95
N SER A 136 -6.19 3.29 20.51
CA SER A 136 -6.97 3.38 21.75
C SER A 136 -6.14 3.87 22.94
N GLN A 137 -4.93 3.35 23.13
CA GLN A 137 -4.04 3.78 24.20
C GLN A 137 -3.60 5.24 24.03
N VAL A 138 -3.23 5.64 22.82
CA VAL A 138 -2.82 7.01 22.50
C VAL A 138 -3.96 8.00 22.78
N VAL A 139 -5.17 7.72 22.28
CA VAL A 139 -6.33 8.60 22.50
C VAL A 139 -6.66 8.70 23.99
N ARG A 140 -6.65 7.57 24.72
CA ARG A 140 -6.89 7.55 26.17
C ARG A 140 -5.87 8.40 26.94
N ARG A 141 -4.60 8.32 26.56
CA ARG A 141 -3.51 9.09 27.18
C ARG A 141 -3.54 10.57 26.81
N ALA A 142 -4.18 10.93 25.70
CA ALA A 142 -4.37 12.31 25.27
C ALA A 142 -5.75 12.88 25.64
N ALA A 143 -6.60 12.13 26.35
CA ALA A 143 -8.00 12.48 26.59
C ALA A 143 -8.21 13.76 27.41
N HIS A 144 -7.22 14.18 28.21
CA HIS A 144 -7.25 15.43 28.97
C HIS A 144 -6.88 16.66 28.12
N THR A 145 -6.55 16.46 26.83
CA THR A 145 -6.18 17.52 25.89
C THR A 145 -7.06 17.50 24.65
N ASP A 146 -7.43 18.68 24.16
CA ASP A 146 -8.09 18.86 22.85
C ASP A 146 -7.06 19.22 21.75
N HIS A 147 -5.77 19.19 22.05
CA HIS A 147 -4.68 19.56 21.13
C HIS A 147 -4.52 18.55 19.98
N PRO A 148 -4.30 18.93 18.70
CA PRO A 148 -4.33 17.99 17.56
C PRO A 148 -3.45 16.76 17.72
N LEU A 149 -4.02 15.61 17.38
CA LEU A 149 -3.36 14.30 17.33
C LEU A 149 -3.61 13.67 15.97
N VAL A 150 -2.56 13.24 15.28
CA VAL A 150 -2.64 12.58 13.97
C VAL A 150 -2.17 11.13 14.10
N LEU A 151 -3.08 10.19 13.84
CA LEU A 151 -2.80 8.77 13.76
C LEU A 151 -2.36 8.41 12.33
N LEU A 152 -1.20 7.77 12.20
CA LEU A 152 -0.57 7.46 10.91
C LEU A 152 -0.61 5.95 10.61
N GLY A 153 -0.80 5.61 9.34
CA GLY A 153 -0.61 4.25 8.82
C GLY A 153 -1.61 3.20 9.33
N ALA A 154 -2.78 3.59 9.84
CA ALA A 154 -3.81 2.60 10.15
C ALA A 154 -4.28 1.92 8.86
N GLY A 155 -4.08 0.60 8.78
CA GLY A 155 -4.49 -0.22 7.63
C GLY A 155 -5.66 -1.13 7.99
N TYR A 156 -6.12 -1.96 7.05
CA TYR A 156 -7.28 -2.86 7.26
C TYR A 156 -7.17 -3.78 8.50
N GLY A 157 -5.96 -4.07 8.99
CA GLY A 157 -5.76 -4.83 10.24
C GLY A 157 -6.00 -4.03 11.54
N THR A 158 -5.87 -2.70 11.52
CA THR A 158 -6.01 -1.82 12.70
C THR A 158 -7.03 -0.70 12.53
N LEU A 159 -7.65 -0.58 11.35
CA LEU A 159 -8.56 0.50 11.00
C LEU A 159 -9.74 0.61 11.98
N GLY A 160 -10.32 -0.52 12.39
CA GLY A 160 -11.42 -0.54 13.35
C GLY A 160 -11.07 0.07 14.71
N ASP A 161 -9.87 -0.23 15.23
CA ASP A 161 -9.34 0.38 16.46
C ASP A 161 -9.09 1.88 16.25
N ALA A 162 -8.39 2.25 15.17
CA ALA A 162 -8.06 3.64 14.87
C ALA A 162 -9.30 4.53 14.72
N LEU A 163 -10.32 4.07 13.97
CA LEU A 163 -11.57 4.81 13.80
C LEU A 163 -12.35 4.90 15.10
N SER A 164 -12.46 3.80 15.87
CA SER A 164 -13.17 3.81 17.15
C SER A 164 -12.50 4.75 18.15
N ALA A 165 -11.18 4.68 18.28
CA ALA A 165 -10.42 5.58 19.14
C ALA A 165 -10.58 7.04 18.71
N ALA A 166 -10.46 7.34 17.42
CA ALA A 166 -10.55 8.71 16.91
C ALA A 166 -11.94 9.35 17.15
N ARG A 167 -13.02 8.56 17.23
CA ARG A 167 -14.37 9.05 17.57
C ARG A 167 -14.49 9.59 19.00
N GLU A 168 -13.70 9.06 19.93
CA GLU A 168 -13.79 9.41 21.35
C GLU A 168 -13.17 10.77 21.68
N ARG A 169 -12.34 11.32 20.77
CA ARG A 169 -11.66 12.60 20.98
C ARG A 169 -11.72 13.48 19.73
N ARG A 170 -12.38 14.64 19.86
CA ARG A 170 -12.77 15.54 18.75
C ARG A 170 -11.64 15.93 17.80
N ASN A 171 -10.41 16.10 18.31
CA ASN A 171 -9.27 16.57 17.52
C ASN A 171 -8.28 15.43 17.22
N THR A 172 -8.81 14.22 16.94
CA THR A 172 -8.06 13.08 16.42
C THR A 172 -8.24 13.03 14.91
N LEU A 173 -7.15 13.13 14.18
CA LEU A 173 -7.12 12.98 12.73
C LEU A 173 -6.50 11.64 12.37
N LEU A 174 -6.94 11.08 11.25
CA LEU A 174 -6.42 9.83 10.69
C LEU A 174 -5.82 10.10 9.31
N SER A 175 -4.58 9.67 9.11
CA SER A 175 -3.91 9.74 7.82
C SER A 175 -4.33 8.61 6.89
N SER A 176 -4.43 8.92 5.61
CA SER A 176 -4.74 7.97 4.54
C SER A 176 -3.59 7.03 4.16
N SER A 177 -2.41 7.10 4.81
CA SER A 177 -1.23 6.32 4.39
C SER A 177 -1.39 4.79 4.46
N GLY A 178 -2.45 4.28 5.11
CA GLY A 178 -2.82 2.86 5.11
C GLY A 178 -4.13 2.52 4.37
N PHE A 179 -4.73 3.48 3.68
CA PHE A 179 -6.06 3.33 3.08
C PHE A 179 -5.94 2.74 1.67
N ILE A 180 -6.13 1.43 1.56
CA ILE A 180 -5.96 0.69 0.28
C ILE A 180 -7.18 -0.13 -0.14
N THR A 181 -8.12 -0.37 0.78
CA THR A 181 -9.30 -1.23 0.53
C THR A 181 -10.45 -0.46 -0.12
N PRO A 182 -11.33 -1.11 -0.90
CA PRO A 182 -12.52 -0.46 -1.46
C PRO A 182 -13.39 0.21 -0.39
N GLY A 183 -13.85 1.43 -0.67
CA GLY A 183 -14.80 2.15 0.19
C GLY A 183 -14.23 2.70 1.51
N VAL A 184 -12.91 2.66 1.71
CA VAL A 184 -12.28 3.01 2.99
C VAL A 184 -12.47 4.48 3.39
N PHE A 185 -12.47 5.40 2.42
CA PHE A 185 -12.69 6.82 2.69
C PHE A 185 -14.12 7.10 3.13
N GLU A 186 -15.10 6.43 2.53
CA GLU A 186 -16.52 6.55 2.87
C GLU A 186 -16.76 6.05 4.29
N ILE A 187 -16.22 4.88 4.64
CA ILE A 187 -16.30 4.33 6.00
C ILE A 187 -15.67 5.29 7.01
N ALA A 188 -14.47 5.78 6.72
CA ALA A 188 -13.76 6.68 7.63
C ALA A 188 -14.50 8.01 7.79
N ALA A 189 -15.03 8.58 6.69
CA ALA A 189 -15.81 9.81 6.72
C ALA A 189 -17.13 9.66 7.48
N GLU A 190 -17.80 8.52 7.36
CA GLU A 190 -19.01 8.19 8.13
C GLU A 190 -18.70 8.08 9.63
N MET A 191 -17.59 7.43 9.99
CA MET A 191 -17.26 7.14 11.38
C MET A 191 -16.72 8.37 12.13
N ILE A 192 -15.77 9.11 11.55
CA ILE A 192 -15.05 10.21 12.25
C ILE A 192 -15.23 11.58 11.60
N GLY A 193 -15.94 11.66 10.48
CA GLY A 193 -16.12 12.89 9.71
C GLY A 193 -14.92 13.21 8.82
N VAL A 194 -15.19 13.67 7.60
CA VAL A 194 -14.14 14.03 6.63
C VAL A 194 -13.18 15.11 7.10
N HIS A 195 -13.57 15.93 8.08
CA HIS A 195 -12.75 16.98 8.68
C HIS A 195 -11.59 16.46 9.55
N ASN A 196 -11.61 15.16 9.86
CA ASN A 196 -10.60 14.44 10.62
C ASN A 196 -9.79 13.47 9.74
N LEU A 197 -9.89 13.57 8.42
CA LEU A 197 -9.06 12.80 7.50
C LEU A 197 -7.97 13.68 6.92
N VAL A 198 -6.73 13.19 6.85
CA VAL A 198 -5.60 13.90 6.24
C VAL A 198 -4.87 13.00 5.25
N PHE A 199 -4.30 13.61 4.23
CA PHE A 199 -3.48 12.91 3.26
C PHE A 199 -2.07 12.64 3.79
N GLY A 200 -1.60 11.42 3.61
CA GLY A 200 -0.18 11.06 3.75
C GLY A 200 0.15 9.87 2.87
N SER A 201 1.36 9.83 2.30
CA SER A 201 1.80 8.73 1.43
C SER A 201 2.81 7.79 2.09
N GLY A 202 3.59 8.26 3.06
CA GLY A 202 4.77 7.55 3.56
C GLY A 202 6.02 7.78 2.69
N ALA A 203 6.06 8.82 1.86
CA ALA A 203 7.19 9.08 0.98
C ALA A 203 8.53 9.29 1.71
N PRO A 204 9.67 8.97 1.07
CA PRO A 204 9.82 8.20 -0.16
C PRO A 204 9.95 6.68 0.13
N ASP A 205 9.43 6.19 1.26
CA ASP A 205 9.36 4.75 1.52
C ASP A 205 8.30 4.05 0.67
N SER A 206 7.29 4.81 0.26
CA SER A 206 6.16 4.38 -0.55
C SER A 206 5.99 5.30 -1.74
N CYS A 207 5.46 4.77 -2.85
CA CYS A 207 4.96 5.58 -3.97
C CYS A 207 3.86 6.53 -3.50
N ILE A 208 3.83 7.75 -4.03
CA ILE A 208 2.84 8.78 -3.66
C ILE A 208 1.55 8.60 -4.44
N ARG A 209 1.65 8.30 -5.75
CA ARG A 209 0.51 8.22 -6.68
C ARG A 209 -0.59 7.26 -6.20
N PRO A 210 -0.29 6.05 -5.67
CA PRO A 210 -1.30 5.16 -5.08
C PRO A 210 -2.18 5.83 -4.02
N ALA A 211 -1.59 6.55 -3.06
CA ALA A 211 -2.33 7.20 -1.99
C ALA A 211 -3.22 8.33 -2.52
N VAL A 212 -2.72 9.12 -3.48
CA VAL A 212 -3.51 10.21 -4.07
C VAL A 212 -4.69 9.66 -4.88
N ASN A 213 -4.46 8.59 -5.65
CA ASN A 213 -5.50 7.94 -6.43
C ASN A 213 -6.63 7.42 -5.54
N MET A 214 -6.33 6.88 -4.36
CA MET A 214 -7.34 6.45 -3.40
C MET A 214 -8.25 7.61 -2.94
N VAL A 215 -7.71 8.81 -2.74
CA VAL A 215 -8.54 10.00 -2.43
C VAL A 215 -9.35 10.42 -3.65
N ILE A 216 -8.74 10.50 -4.83
CA ILE A 216 -9.40 10.98 -6.05
C ILE A 216 -10.53 10.04 -6.49
N ALA A 217 -10.35 8.74 -6.32
CA ALA A 217 -11.31 7.71 -6.71
C ALA A 217 -12.41 7.47 -5.68
N SER A 218 -12.30 8.05 -4.49
CA SER A 218 -13.38 8.02 -3.49
C SER A 218 -14.65 8.70 -4.02
N ASP A 219 -15.78 8.31 -3.46
CA ASP A 219 -17.11 8.88 -3.70
C ASP A 219 -17.32 10.18 -2.89
N LEU A 220 -16.29 10.68 -2.20
CA LEU A 220 -16.30 11.99 -1.55
C LEU A 220 -16.55 13.11 -2.57
N SER A 221 -17.16 14.21 -2.12
CA SER A 221 -17.30 15.41 -2.94
C SER A 221 -15.93 16.01 -3.29
N GLU A 222 -15.79 16.72 -4.41
CA GLU A 222 -14.50 17.37 -4.76
C GLU A 222 -14.04 18.37 -3.69
N HIS A 223 -14.99 19.03 -3.00
CA HIS A 223 -14.69 19.86 -1.85
C HIS A 223 -14.08 19.04 -0.70
N ASP A 224 -14.65 17.89 -0.39
CA ASP A 224 -14.16 17.03 0.69
C ASP A 224 -12.83 16.35 0.34
N LYS A 225 -12.62 15.94 -0.91
CA LYS A 225 -11.31 15.49 -1.40
C LYS A 225 -10.25 16.55 -1.17
N GLN A 226 -10.53 17.81 -1.52
CA GLN A 226 -9.60 18.93 -1.28
C GLN A 226 -9.32 19.16 0.21
N ARG A 227 -10.30 18.92 1.09
CA ARG A 227 -10.08 18.97 2.55
C ARG A 227 -9.11 17.88 3.02
N VAL A 228 -9.28 16.65 2.55
CA VAL A 228 -8.38 15.54 2.89
C VAL A 228 -6.97 15.82 2.38
N LEU A 229 -6.85 16.25 1.13
CA LEU A 229 -5.57 16.47 0.46
C LEU A 229 -4.72 17.60 1.06
N SER A 230 -5.33 18.64 1.62
CA SER A 230 -4.56 19.73 2.24
C SER A 230 -5.32 20.53 3.30
N GLY A 231 -6.61 20.77 3.13
CA GLY A 231 -7.33 21.72 3.98
C GLY A 231 -7.35 21.35 5.48
N ASN A 232 -7.49 20.07 5.80
CA ASN A 232 -7.54 19.61 7.19
C ASN A 232 -6.16 19.66 7.87
N ILE A 233 -5.08 19.29 7.16
CA ILE A 233 -3.74 19.36 7.73
C ILE A 233 -3.28 20.82 7.85
N GLU A 234 -3.56 21.66 6.85
CA GLU A 234 -3.27 23.10 6.87
C GLU A 234 -3.93 23.79 8.06
N ARG A 235 -5.19 23.43 8.37
CA ARG A 235 -5.92 23.93 9.54
C ARG A 235 -5.19 23.66 10.85
N ILE A 236 -4.62 22.46 11.04
CA ILE A 236 -3.99 22.09 12.32
C ILE A 236 -2.58 22.67 12.48
N ILE A 237 -1.89 22.97 11.37
CA ILE A 237 -0.54 23.55 11.39
C ILE A 237 -0.51 25.07 11.18
N ALA A 238 -1.67 25.72 10.96
CA ALA A 238 -1.77 27.15 10.63
C ALA A 238 -0.99 28.07 11.58
N GLY A 239 -1.04 27.81 12.89
CA GLY A 239 -0.31 28.59 13.88
C GLY A 239 1.21 28.54 13.70
N GLN A 240 1.75 27.39 13.27
CA GLN A 240 3.18 27.22 13.02
C GLN A 240 3.58 27.81 11.65
N LEU A 241 2.70 27.75 10.65
CA LEU A 241 2.93 28.41 9.36
C LEU A 241 3.09 29.93 9.51
N VAL A 242 2.31 30.56 10.39
CA VAL A 242 2.46 31.99 10.73
C VAL A 242 3.83 32.27 11.34
N ARG A 243 4.34 31.38 12.21
CA ARG A 243 5.68 31.51 12.80
C ARG A 243 6.80 31.34 11.79
N LEU A 244 6.59 30.48 10.79
CA LEU A 244 7.51 30.28 9.67
C LEU A 244 7.44 31.39 8.62
N ASP A 245 6.54 32.37 8.76
CA ASP A 245 6.22 33.37 7.72
C ASP A 245 5.95 32.71 6.36
N LYS A 246 5.22 31.58 6.38
CA LYS A 246 5.04 30.72 5.21
C LYS A 246 3.58 30.66 4.81
N THR A 247 3.30 31.13 3.59
CA THR A 247 1.99 30.98 2.94
C THR A 247 2.06 29.85 1.93
N LEU A 248 1.14 28.88 2.03
CA LEU A 248 1.12 27.72 1.16
C LEU A 248 0.28 28.00 -0.10
N SER A 249 0.93 28.02 -1.27
CA SER A 249 0.29 28.28 -2.55
C SER A 249 -0.51 27.08 -3.08
N ALA A 250 -1.47 27.35 -3.96
CA ALA A 250 -2.22 26.36 -4.73
C ALA A 250 -1.70 26.19 -6.17
N ASP A 251 -0.62 26.87 -6.56
CA ASP A 251 -0.14 26.96 -7.95
C ASP A 251 0.37 25.64 -8.54
N ALA A 252 0.59 24.61 -7.70
CA ALA A 252 0.91 23.27 -8.18
C ALA A 252 -0.31 22.57 -8.76
N ALA A 253 -0.21 22.21 -10.04
CA ALA A 253 -1.19 21.37 -10.72
C ALA A 253 -0.76 19.90 -10.63
N TYR A 254 -1.31 19.16 -9.67
CA TYR A 254 -1.31 17.70 -9.73
C TYR A 254 -1.96 17.25 -11.05
N GLU A 255 -1.16 16.71 -11.96
CA GLU A 255 -1.66 16.15 -13.21
C GLU A 255 -2.18 14.73 -12.97
N ARG A 256 -3.44 14.50 -13.35
CA ARG A 256 -4.01 13.15 -13.38
C ARG A 256 -3.44 12.46 -14.62
N ASN A 257 -2.39 11.65 -14.44
CA ASN A 257 -2.07 10.65 -15.44
C ASN A 257 -3.13 9.54 -15.34
N ARG A 258 -3.55 8.99 -16.48
CA ARG A 258 -4.45 7.84 -16.53
C ARG A 258 -3.89 6.88 -17.54
N LEU A 259 -3.69 5.64 -17.09
CA LEU A 259 -3.38 4.53 -17.98
C LEU A 259 -4.39 4.44 -19.12
N ALA A 260 -3.90 4.21 -20.34
CA ALA A 260 -4.69 4.24 -21.56
C ALA A 260 -4.79 2.86 -22.22
N GLY A 261 -5.93 2.62 -22.87
CA GLY A 261 -6.20 1.36 -23.59
C GLY A 261 -6.91 0.30 -22.75
N PRO A 262 -7.21 -0.86 -23.34
CA PRO A 262 -7.84 -1.96 -22.62
C PRO A 262 -6.86 -2.53 -21.58
N ILE A 263 -7.30 -2.70 -20.33
CA ILE A 263 -6.48 -3.32 -19.28
C ILE A 263 -7.01 -4.72 -18.96
N ILE A 264 -6.10 -5.69 -18.77
CA ILE A 264 -6.40 -7.03 -18.28
C ILE A 264 -5.73 -7.18 -16.90
N ASP A 265 -6.54 -7.24 -15.86
CA ASP A 265 -6.10 -7.51 -14.50
C ASP A 265 -5.97 -9.01 -14.25
N VAL A 266 -4.74 -9.49 -14.11
CA VAL A 266 -4.47 -10.93 -13.93
C VAL A 266 -4.61 -11.38 -12.48
N HIS A 267 -4.93 -10.48 -11.54
CA HIS A 267 -4.97 -10.80 -10.11
C HIS A 267 -6.10 -10.06 -9.39
N GLY A 268 -7.23 -10.75 -9.24
CA GLY A 268 -8.33 -10.28 -8.40
C GLY A 268 -9.01 -11.40 -7.62
N HIS A 269 -9.99 -10.99 -6.83
CA HIS A 269 -10.71 -11.80 -5.89
C HIS A 269 -12.21 -11.47 -5.87
N LEU A 270 -13.01 -12.50 -5.63
CA LEU A 270 -14.45 -12.37 -5.40
C LEU A 270 -14.82 -13.03 -4.08
N GLY A 271 -15.73 -12.41 -3.33
CA GLY A 271 -16.19 -12.88 -2.03
C GLY A 271 -15.51 -12.19 -0.85
N SER A 272 -16.06 -12.38 0.34
CA SER A 272 -15.69 -11.61 1.52
C SER A 272 -14.33 -12.02 2.10
N TRP A 273 -13.47 -11.03 2.33
CA TRP A 273 -12.27 -11.17 3.14
C TRP A 273 -12.61 -11.14 4.63
N PRO A 274 -11.86 -11.87 5.48
CA PRO A 274 -12.01 -11.84 6.93
C PRO A 274 -11.32 -10.60 7.55
N PHE A 275 -11.46 -9.44 6.90
CA PHE A 275 -10.95 -8.15 7.35
C PHE A 275 -12.11 -7.16 7.54
N PRO A 276 -11.99 -6.18 8.45
CA PRO A 276 -13.02 -5.17 8.71
C PRO A 276 -13.05 -4.13 7.57
N MET A 277 -13.55 -4.54 6.42
CA MET A 277 -13.64 -3.75 5.20
C MET A 277 -14.99 -3.95 4.50
N ARG A 278 -15.31 -3.08 3.55
CA ARG A 278 -16.43 -3.32 2.63
C ARG A 278 -16.00 -4.39 1.64
N ASN A 279 -16.74 -5.50 1.63
CA ASN A 279 -16.49 -6.60 0.71
C ASN A 279 -17.28 -6.38 -0.59
N PRO A 280 -16.60 -6.20 -1.74
CA PRO A 280 -17.28 -5.99 -3.01
C PRO A 280 -17.89 -7.30 -3.53
N ASP A 281 -19.11 -7.21 -4.05
CA ASP A 281 -19.69 -8.23 -4.93
C ASP A 281 -19.22 -8.03 -6.38
N SER A 282 -19.75 -8.83 -7.30
CA SER A 282 -19.37 -8.78 -8.72
C SER A 282 -19.74 -7.46 -9.39
N GLU A 283 -20.85 -6.81 -9.03
CA GLU A 283 -21.23 -5.52 -9.61
C GLU A 283 -20.36 -4.39 -9.06
N CYS A 284 -20.04 -4.42 -7.77
CA CYS A 284 -19.07 -3.50 -7.18
C CYS A 284 -17.72 -3.62 -7.89
N LEU A 285 -17.22 -4.86 -8.11
CA LEU A 285 -16.00 -5.11 -8.86
C LEU A 285 -16.07 -4.52 -10.28
N ARG A 286 -17.15 -4.77 -11.03
CA ARG A 286 -17.36 -4.19 -12.37
C ARG A 286 -17.40 -2.66 -12.35
N SER A 287 -17.98 -2.06 -11.32
CA SER A 287 -17.95 -0.61 -11.13
C SER A 287 -16.52 -0.11 -10.98
N MET A 288 -15.69 -0.78 -10.17
CA MET A 288 -14.27 -0.46 -10.05
C MET A 288 -13.53 -0.64 -11.38
N MET A 289 -13.80 -1.72 -12.12
CA MET A 289 -13.22 -1.97 -13.44
C MET A 289 -13.55 -0.83 -14.43
N ARG A 290 -14.82 -0.42 -14.53
CA ARG A 290 -15.25 0.70 -15.39
C ARG A 290 -14.59 2.01 -15.03
N ARG A 291 -14.41 2.32 -13.73
CA ARG A 291 -13.75 3.55 -13.25
C ARG A 291 -12.30 3.65 -13.73
N TRP A 292 -11.63 2.51 -13.90
CA TRP A 292 -10.19 2.40 -14.18
C TRP A 292 -9.86 1.83 -15.56
N GLY A 293 -10.85 1.62 -16.43
CA GLY A 293 -10.62 1.09 -17.79
C GLY A 293 -10.20 -0.37 -17.83
N ILE A 294 -10.46 -1.14 -16.77
CA ILE A 294 -10.20 -2.57 -16.73
C ILE A 294 -11.27 -3.30 -17.53
N SER A 295 -10.84 -3.98 -18.59
CA SER A 295 -11.72 -4.68 -19.53
C SER A 295 -11.95 -6.14 -19.15
N LYS A 296 -10.97 -6.77 -18.47
CA LYS A 296 -11.05 -8.14 -18.00
C LYS A 296 -10.35 -8.26 -16.64
N THR A 297 -10.90 -9.09 -15.76
CA THR A 297 -10.26 -9.45 -14.49
C THR A 297 -10.28 -10.96 -14.29
N ILE A 298 -9.14 -11.54 -13.91
CA ILE A 298 -9.01 -12.96 -13.57
C ILE A 298 -9.03 -13.13 -12.06
N LEU A 299 -10.02 -13.88 -11.58
CA LEU A 299 -10.43 -13.94 -10.18
C LEU A 299 -10.07 -15.27 -9.54
N SER A 300 -9.82 -15.26 -8.24
CA SER A 300 -9.93 -16.44 -7.38
C SER A 300 -10.89 -16.15 -6.24
N HIS A 301 -11.70 -17.12 -5.83
CA HIS A 301 -12.66 -16.87 -4.75
C HIS A 301 -11.95 -16.74 -3.41
N THR A 302 -12.31 -15.74 -2.61
CA THR A 302 -11.72 -15.52 -1.28
C THR A 302 -11.92 -16.73 -0.38
N LYS A 303 -13.13 -17.33 -0.38
CA LYS A 303 -13.40 -18.59 0.36
C LYS A 303 -12.44 -19.70 -0.06
N ALA A 304 -12.10 -19.78 -1.34
CA ALA A 304 -11.22 -20.83 -1.82
C ALA A 304 -9.77 -20.69 -1.36
N ILE A 305 -9.36 -19.46 -1.08
CA ILE A 305 -8.00 -19.15 -0.61
C ILE A 305 -7.88 -19.38 0.89
N VAL A 306 -8.85 -18.89 1.67
CA VAL A 306 -8.75 -18.81 3.13
C VAL A 306 -9.46 -19.96 3.86
N ASN A 307 -10.32 -20.71 3.17
CA ASN A 307 -11.14 -21.76 3.74
C ASN A 307 -11.32 -22.93 2.75
N ASP A 308 -12.56 -23.32 2.41
CA ASP A 308 -12.85 -24.45 1.54
C ASP A 308 -12.69 -24.07 0.05
N PHE A 309 -11.65 -24.61 -0.58
CA PHE A 309 -11.36 -24.41 -2.00
C PHE A 309 -12.37 -25.05 -2.94
N VAL A 310 -13.05 -26.13 -2.54
CA VAL A 310 -14.07 -26.78 -3.35
C VAL A 310 -15.34 -25.92 -3.41
N GLU A 311 -15.80 -25.44 -2.25
CA GLU A 311 -16.94 -24.52 -2.20
C GLU A 311 -16.62 -23.20 -2.92
N GLY A 312 -15.46 -22.61 -2.65
CA GLY A 312 -15.12 -21.33 -3.26
C GLY A 312 -14.93 -21.40 -4.78
N ASN A 313 -14.36 -22.49 -5.31
CA ASN A 313 -14.31 -22.69 -6.77
C ASN A 313 -15.71 -22.83 -7.38
N ALA A 314 -16.64 -23.52 -6.69
CA ALA A 314 -18.02 -23.65 -7.14
C ALA A 314 -18.76 -22.30 -7.16
N GLU A 315 -18.62 -21.51 -6.10
CA GLU A 315 -19.21 -20.17 -5.99
C GLU A 315 -18.66 -19.22 -7.07
N LEU A 316 -17.34 -19.28 -7.34
CA LEU A 316 -16.76 -18.50 -8.42
C LEU A 316 -17.31 -18.93 -9.78
N ALA A 317 -17.39 -20.24 -10.04
CA ALA A 317 -17.89 -20.77 -11.30
C ALA A 317 -19.32 -20.32 -11.59
N GLU A 318 -20.19 -20.29 -10.57
CA GLU A 318 -21.54 -19.75 -10.67
C GLU A 318 -21.52 -18.23 -10.95
N ALA A 319 -20.70 -17.48 -10.20
CA ALA A 319 -20.67 -16.02 -10.30
C ALA A 319 -20.11 -15.47 -11.63
N ILE A 320 -19.23 -16.21 -12.31
CA ILE A 320 -18.62 -15.78 -13.58
C ILE A 320 -19.21 -16.49 -14.81
N ALA A 321 -20.19 -17.37 -14.64
CA ALA A 321 -20.78 -18.12 -15.74
C ALA A 321 -21.36 -17.19 -16.81
N GLY A 322 -20.85 -17.32 -18.05
CA GLY A 322 -21.32 -16.52 -19.18
C GLY A 322 -20.82 -15.07 -19.20
N SER A 323 -19.91 -14.69 -18.30
CA SER A 323 -19.26 -13.37 -18.32
C SER A 323 -18.28 -13.25 -19.50
N ASP A 324 -18.11 -12.05 -20.03
CA ASP A 324 -17.12 -11.72 -21.08
C ASP A 324 -15.92 -10.90 -20.55
N ASP A 325 -16.01 -10.45 -19.31
CA ASP A 325 -15.04 -9.60 -18.61
C ASP A 325 -14.54 -10.21 -17.28
N LEU A 326 -15.22 -11.21 -16.73
CA LEU A 326 -14.78 -11.92 -15.52
C LEU A 326 -14.35 -13.35 -15.87
N TYR A 327 -13.13 -13.67 -15.45
CA TYR A 327 -12.49 -14.97 -15.64
C TYR A 327 -12.03 -15.51 -14.29
N GLY A 328 -11.72 -16.81 -14.22
CA GLY A 328 -11.42 -17.53 -13.00
C GLY A 328 -10.11 -18.30 -13.04
N TYR A 329 -9.44 -18.35 -11.90
CA TYR A 329 -8.45 -19.35 -11.56
C TYR A 329 -9.12 -20.49 -10.79
N VAL A 330 -8.77 -21.73 -11.13
CA VAL A 330 -9.07 -22.87 -10.26
C VAL A 330 -8.11 -22.81 -9.07
N THR A 331 -8.64 -22.56 -7.87
CA THR A 331 -7.83 -22.51 -6.67
C THR A 331 -7.57 -23.93 -6.17
N VAL A 332 -6.32 -24.23 -5.85
CA VAL A 332 -5.86 -25.57 -5.42
C VAL A 332 -5.18 -25.53 -4.07
N ASN A 333 -5.23 -26.66 -3.35
CA ASN A 333 -4.58 -26.82 -2.05
C ASN A 333 -3.74 -28.11 -2.03
N PRO A 334 -2.40 -28.01 -1.99
CA PRO A 334 -1.50 -29.17 -1.96
C PRO A 334 -1.64 -30.12 -0.76
N ASN A 335 -2.31 -29.73 0.33
CA ASN A 335 -2.68 -30.68 1.40
C ASN A 335 -3.74 -31.69 0.95
N TYR A 336 -4.46 -31.40 -0.14
CA TYR A 336 -5.60 -32.13 -0.65
C TYR A 336 -5.40 -32.43 -2.14
N VAL A 337 -4.31 -33.14 -2.48
CA VAL A 337 -3.88 -33.37 -3.87
C VAL A 337 -5.00 -33.93 -4.72
N GLU A 338 -5.61 -35.06 -4.34
CA GLU A 338 -6.66 -35.69 -5.16
C GLU A 338 -7.87 -34.79 -5.39
N GLN A 339 -8.23 -33.97 -4.40
CA GLN A 339 -9.34 -33.01 -4.52
C GLN A 339 -8.95 -31.87 -5.47
N SER A 340 -7.71 -31.37 -5.37
CA SER A 340 -7.18 -30.36 -6.29
C SER A 340 -7.16 -30.85 -7.74
N LEU A 341 -6.77 -32.11 -7.98
CA LEU A 341 -6.80 -32.71 -9.32
C LEU A 341 -8.24 -32.76 -9.88
N ARG A 342 -9.21 -33.19 -9.05
CA ARG A 342 -10.63 -33.21 -9.44
C ARG A 342 -11.19 -31.83 -9.75
N GLU A 343 -10.83 -30.82 -8.96
CA GLU A 343 -11.26 -29.44 -9.18
C GLU A 343 -10.68 -28.88 -10.49
N ILE A 344 -9.41 -29.18 -10.79
CA ILE A 344 -8.79 -28.83 -12.08
C ILE A 344 -9.57 -29.48 -13.24
N ASP A 345 -9.88 -30.77 -13.15
CA ASP A 345 -10.62 -31.46 -14.22
C ASP A 345 -12.05 -30.94 -14.36
N LYS A 346 -12.67 -30.56 -13.24
CA LYS A 346 -14.04 -30.04 -13.19
C LYS A 346 -14.19 -28.64 -13.79
N TYR A 347 -13.23 -27.74 -13.58
CA TYR A 347 -13.42 -26.33 -13.95
C TYR A 347 -12.51 -25.84 -15.08
N LEU A 348 -11.29 -26.38 -15.23
CA LEU A 348 -10.31 -25.81 -16.18
C LEU A 348 -10.67 -26.04 -17.66
N HIS A 349 -11.71 -26.82 -17.96
CA HIS A 349 -12.25 -26.97 -19.31
C HIS A 349 -13.35 -25.95 -19.64
N LEU A 350 -13.82 -25.18 -18.65
CA LEU A 350 -14.83 -24.14 -18.85
C LEU A 350 -14.20 -22.89 -19.45
N PRO A 351 -14.88 -22.18 -20.37
CA PRO A 351 -14.29 -21.05 -21.09
C PRO A 351 -13.90 -19.86 -20.19
N ASN A 352 -14.58 -19.70 -19.05
CA ASN A 352 -14.28 -18.62 -18.10
C ASN A 352 -13.13 -18.98 -17.14
N PHE A 353 -12.65 -20.22 -17.08
CA PHE A 353 -11.51 -20.59 -16.24
C PHE A 353 -10.23 -20.70 -17.05
N VAL A 354 -9.28 -19.80 -16.79
CA VAL A 354 -8.12 -19.57 -17.66
C VAL A 354 -6.78 -19.87 -16.98
N GLY A 355 -6.79 -20.30 -15.71
CA GLY A 355 -5.59 -20.53 -14.94
C GLY A 355 -5.80 -21.38 -13.69
N VAL A 356 -4.71 -21.62 -12.96
CA VAL A 356 -4.71 -22.23 -11.62
C VAL A 356 -4.11 -21.24 -10.62
N LYS A 357 -4.63 -21.20 -9.38
CA LYS A 357 -4.16 -20.33 -8.29
C LYS A 357 -3.74 -21.15 -7.08
N PHE A 358 -2.62 -20.79 -6.47
CA PHE A 358 -2.16 -21.37 -5.21
C PHE A 358 -1.68 -20.30 -4.24
N HIS A 359 -2.08 -20.43 -2.97
CA HIS A 359 -1.62 -19.57 -1.88
C HIS A 359 -0.88 -20.40 -0.80
N PRO A 360 0.46 -20.42 -0.79
CA PRO A 360 1.24 -21.26 0.13
C PRO A 360 1.11 -20.83 1.60
N GLY A 361 0.89 -19.54 1.88
CA GLY A 361 0.70 -19.02 3.23
C GLY A 361 -0.51 -19.64 3.96
N TYR A 362 -1.71 -19.49 3.40
CA TYR A 362 -2.93 -20.10 3.95
C TYR A 362 -2.91 -21.63 3.93
N ALA A 363 -2.37 -22.23 2.87
CA ALA A 363 -2.24 -23.68 2.79
C ALA A 363 -1.09 -24.25 3.64
N THR A 364 -0.26 -23.40 4.26
CA THR A 364 0.93 -23.78 5.05
C THR A 364 1.82 -24.84 4.37
N THR A 365 1.92 -24.79 3.04
CA THR A 365 2.62 -25.79 2.22
C THR A 365 3.65 -25.12 1.32
N SER A 366 4.81 -25.75 1.16
CA SER A 366 5.89 -25.23 0.30
C SER A 366 5.52 -25.25 -1.18
N ILE A 367 5.86 -24.17 -1.90
CA ILE A 367 5.70 -24.04 -3.36
C ILE A 367 6.37 -25.18 -4.12
N ASP A 368 7.56 -25.62 -3.68
CA ASP A 368 8.36 -26.65 -4.33
C ASP A 368 8.16 -28.06 -3.74
N SER A 369 7.09 -28.29 -2.99
CA SER A 369 6.76 -29.62 -2.47
C SER A 369 6.40 -30.60 -3.59
N ASP A 370 6.56 -31.90 -3.32
CA ASP A 370 6.13 -32.94 -4.27
C ASP A 370 4.62 -32.95 -4.51
N ALA A 371 3.83 -32.55 -3.50
CA ALA A 371 2.39 -32.38 -3.65
C ALA A 371 2.05 -31.26 -4.66
N THR A 372 2.70 -30.10 -4.53
CA THR A 372 2.55 -28.99 -5.50
C THR A 372 3.03 -29.41 -6.88
N ALA A 373 4.17 -30.12 -6.96
CA ALA A 373 4.68 -30.61 -8.24
C ALA A 373 3.73 -31.62 -8.90
N ARG A 374 3.09 -32.50 -8.11
CA ARG A 374 2.09 -33.45 -8.64
C ARG A 374 0.85 -32.72 -9.18
N ILE A 375 0.40 -31.66 -8.51
CA ILE A 375 -0.68 -30.81 -9.01
C ILE A 375 -0.26 -30.08 -10.30
N ALA A 376 0.92 -29.45 -10.31
CA ALA A 376 1.46 -28.77 -11.48
C ALA A 376 1.58 -29.70 -12.70
N ALA A 377 2.07 -30.92 -12.50
CA ALA A 377 2.20 -31.93 -13.55
C ALA A 377 0.86 -32.27 -14.22
N HIS A 378 -0.26 -32.18 -13.50
CA HIS A 378 -1.60 -32.54 -14.00
C HIS A 378 -2.11 -31.60 -15.10
N PHE A 379 -1.68 -30.34 -15.10
CA PHE A 379 -2.10 -29.34 -16.08
C PHE A 379 -0.95 -28.71 -16.89
N ALA A 380 0.31 -29.02 -16.59
CA ALA A 380 1.47 -28.46 -17.28
C ALA A 380 1.41 -28.61 -18.80
N ALA A 381 0.97 -29.76 -19.32
CA ALA A 381 0.85 -30.00 -20.76
C ALA A 381 -0.18 -29.09 -21.45
N ARG A 382 -1.14 -28.53 -20.70
CA ARG A 382 -2.12 -27.55 -21.20
C ARG A 382 -1.52 -26.14 -21.33
N LYS A 383 -0.32 -25.91 -20.79
CA LYS A 383 0.37 -24.61 -20.73
C LYS A 383 -0.49 -23.52 -20.07
N THR A 384 -1.40 -23.93 -19.20
CA THR A 384 -2.31 -23.04 -18.48
C THR A 384 -1.55 -22.29 -17.38
N PRO A 385 -1.65 -20.95 -17.29
CA PRO A 385 -0.89 -20.18 -16.31
C PRO A 385 -1.18 -20.56 -14.85
N PHE A 386 -0.12 -20.60 -14.04
CA PHE A 386 -0.18 -20.88 -12.61
C PHE A 386 0.21 -19.64 -11.79
N LEU A 387 -0.78 -18.95 -11.22
CA LEU A 387 -0.57 -17.80 -10.34
C LEU A 387 -0.29 -18.29 -8.92
N ILE A 388 0.87 -17.91 -8.35
CA ILE A 388 1.27 -18.34 -7.01
C ILE A 388 1.57 -17.11 -6.15
N HIS A 389 0.88 -17.00 -5.02
CA HIS A 389 1.20 -15.98 -4.02
C HIS A 389 2.64 -16.19 -3.53
N THR A 390 3.50 -15.20 -3.74
CA THR A 390 4.95 -15.32 -3.52
C THR A 390 5.42 -14.18 -2.62
N TRP A 391 5.88 -14.50 -1.40
CA TRP A 391 6.27 -13.50 -0.42
C TRP A 391 7.68 -13.75 0.12
N GLY A 392 8.63 -12.90 -0.29
CA GLY A 392 10.00 -12.87 0.22
C GLY A 392 10.97 -13.82 -0.50
N PRO A 393 12.28 -13.68 -0.21
CA PRO A 393 13.35 -14.36 -0.97
C PRO A 393 13.24 -15.88 -0.98
N ALA A 394 12.77 -16.48 0.13
CA ALA A 394 12.66 -17.93 0.25
C ALA A 394 11.61 -18.52 -0.70
N GLU A 395 10.42 -17.89 -0.79
CA GLU A 395 9.36 -18.33 -1.69
C GLU A 395 9.73 -18.07 -3.16
N VAL A 396 10.40 -16.95 -3.44
CA VAL A 396 10.95 -16.66 -4.78
C VAL A 396 11.91 -17.76 -5.24
N ALA A 397 12.83 -18.20 -4.37
CA ALA A 397 13.75 -19.29 -4.70
C ALA A 397 13.02 -20.62 -4.99
N LYS A 398 11.91 -20.88 -4.30
CA LYS A 398 11.06 -22.06 -4.53
C LYS A 398 10.33 -21.98 -5.88
N ILE A 399 9.86 -20.79 -6.28
CA ILE A 399 9.33 -20.57 -7.63
C ILE A 399 10.36 -20.95 -8.69
N GLY A 400 11.61 -20.50 -8.54
CA GLY A 400 12.68 -20.84 -9.49
C GLY A 400 12.89 -22.35 -9.64
N ARG A 401 12.82 -23.12 -8.54
CA ARG A 401 12.90 -24.59 -8.57
C ARG A 401 11.69 -25.23 -9.26
N LEU A 402 10.49 -24.75 -8.96
CA LEU A 402 9.27 -25.24 -9.61
C LEU A 402 9.26 -24.94 -11.11
N ALA A 403 9.65 -23.73 -11.50
CA ALA A 403 9.76 -23.30 -12.90
C ALA A 403 10.79 -24.14 -13.68
N GLY A 404 11.93 -24.45 -13.07
CA GLY A 404 12.93 -25.35 -13.67
C GLY A 404 12.45 -26.80 -13.82
N ARG A 405 11.57 -27.27 -12.93
CA ARG A 405 10.96 -28.61 -13.01
C ARG A 405 9.89 -28.69 -14.11
N PHE A 406 9.22 -27.58 -14.44
CA PHE A 406 8.16 -27.49 -15.44
C PHE A 406 8.43 -26.35 -16.44
N PRO A 407 9.44 -26.46 -17.33
CA PRO A 407 9.91 -25.35 -18.16
C PRO A 407 8.89 -24.84 -19.21
N GLU A 408 7.84 -25.62 -19.50
CA GLU A 408 6.76 -25.19 -20.40
C GLU A 408 5.53 -24.60 -19.68
N LEU A 409 5.46 -24.73 -18.35
CA LEU A 409 4.33 -24.23 -17.57
C LEU A 409 4.55 -22.75 -17.25
N PRO A 410 3.67 -21.82 -17.67
CA PRO A 410 3.80 -20.44 -17.27
C PRO A 410 3.49 -20.27 -15.78
N ILE A 411 4.39 -19.63 -15.03
CA ILE A 411 4.23 -19.40 -13.58
C ILE A 411 4.26 -17.90 -13.32
N ILE A 412 3.21 -17.36 -12.71
CA ILE A 412 3.11 -15.95 -12.35
C ILE A 412 3.45 -15.80 -10.87
N MET A 413 4.54 -15.09 -10.58
CA MET A 413 4.89 -14.67 -9.22
C MET A 413 4.01 -13.50 -8.81
N GLY A 414 3.04 -13.78 -7.95
CA GLY A 414 2.19 -12.75 -7.38
C GLY A 414 2.99 -11.75 -6.54
N HIS A 415 2.52 -10.51 -6.50
CA HIS A 415 3.04 -9.41 -5.68
C HIS A 415 4.51 -9.01 -5.93
N GLY A 416 5.08 -9.38 -7.08
CA GLY A 416 6.46 -9.06 -7.41
C GLY A 416 7.48 -9.84 -6.58
N GLY A 417 7.08 -10.96 -5.94
CA GLY A 417 7.87 -11.59 -4.88
C GLY A 417 7.90 -10.80 -3.56
N ALA A 418 7.07 -9.76 -3.44
CA ALA A 418 6.96 -8.86 -2.30
C ALA A 418 8.33 -8.31 -1.84
N THR A 419 8.79 -8.67 -0.65
CA THR A 419 10.09 -8.23 -0.12
C THR A 419 11.29 -8.89 -0.82
N GLY A 420 11.08 -9.96 -1.61
CA GLY A 420 12.10 -10.69 -2.36
C GLY A 420 12.18 -10.31 -3.84
N TRP A 421 11.75 -9.10 -4.21
CA TRP A 421 11.65 -8.70 -5.62
C TRP A 421 13.00 -8.61 -6.35
N ARG A 422 14.09 -8.33 -5.62
CA ARG A 422 15.45 -8.31 -6.16
C ARG A 422 15.89 -9.72 -6.57
N GLU A 423 15.53 -10.73 -5.78
CA GLU A 423 15.72 -12.14 -6.11
C GLU A 423 14.77 -12.58 -7.23
N ALA A 424 13.54 -12.03 -7.27
CA ALA A 424 12.57 -12.36 -8.31
C ALA A 424 13.10 -11.98 -9.70
N ILE A 425 13.77 -10.83 -9.82
CA ILE A 425 14.49 -10.43 -11.05
C ILE A 425 15.46 -11.53 -11.51
N GLN A 426 16.25 -12.10 -10.59
CA GLN A 426 17.22 -13.15 -10.93
C GLN A 426 16.53 -14.44 -11.37
N VAL A 427 15.44 -14.82 -10.69
CA VAL A 427 14.64 -15.99 -11.08
C VAL A 427 14.06 -15.79 -12.48
N ILE A 428 13.46 -14.63 -12.78
CA ILE A 428 12.83 -14.34 -14.07
C ILE A 428 13.83 -14.40 -15.23
N LYS A 429 15.04 -13.86 -15.01
CA LYS A 429 16.14 -13.93 -16.00
C LYS A 429 16.54 -15.36 -16.32
N ASN A 430 16.53 -16.24 -15.32
CA ASN A 430 17.04 -17.62 -15.45
C ASN A 430 15.96 -18.65 -15.80
N THR A 431 14.68 -18.29 -15.76
CA THR A 431 13.56 -19.21 -16.02
C THR A 431 12.62 -18.59 -17.06
N PRO A 432 12.68 -18.98 -18.35
CA PRO A 432 11.92 -18.31 -19.43
C PRO A 432 10.38 -18.31 -19.29
N ASN A 433 9.85 -19.16 -18.42
CA ASN A 433 8.43 -19.38 -18.20
C ASN A 433 7.84 -18.64 -16.98
N THR A 434 8.61 -17.80 -16.29
CA THR A 434 8.12 -17.05 -15.13
C THR A 434 7.65 -15.63 -15.47
N TYR A 435 6.59 -15.15 -14.87
CA TYR A 435 6.06 -13.80 -15.07
C TYR A 435 5.88 -13.16 -13.71
N THR A 436 5.67 -11.85 -13.67
CA THR A 436 5.37 -11.16 -12.42
C THR A 436 4.38 -10.01 -12.62
N GLU A 437 3.65 -9.70 -11.57
CA GLU A 437 2.78 -8.53 -11.44
C GLU A 437 3.04 -7.92 -10.06
N PHE A 438 2.73 -6.64 -9.84
CA PHE A 438 3.19 -5.90 -8.66
C PHE A 438 2.13 -5.53 -7.63
N CYS A 439 0.91 -6.07 -7.67
CA CYS A 439 -0.10 -5.76 -6.65
C CYS A 439 0.45 -6.08 -5.26
N ASN A 440 0.36 -5.16 -4.31
CA ASN A 440 0.94 -5.36 -3.00
C ASN A 440 0.33 -4.37 -2.01
N SER A 441 0.23 -4.73 -0.73
CA SER A 441 -0.15 -3.79 0.33
C SER A 441 0.92 -2.74 0.63
N SER A 442 2.13 -2.91 0.09
CA SER A 442 3.24 -1.97 0.14
C SER A 442 3.81 -1.70 -1.25
N VAL A 443 3.84 -0.43 -1.63
CA VAL A 443 4.25 0.07 -2.95
C VAL A 443 5.62 0.72 -2.87
N GLU A 444 6.67 -0.11 -2.76
CA GLU A 444 8.08 0.36 -2.74
C GLU A 444 8.43 1.12 -4.03
N PRO A 445 8.94 2.37 -3.94
CA PRO A 445 9.40 3.13 -5.10
C PRO A 445 10.48 2.41 -5.90
N ALA A 446 10.56 2.74 -7.19
CA ALA A 446 11.48 2.15 -8.17
C ALA A 446 11.36 0.63 -8.40
N LYS A 447 10.60 -0.13 -7.59
CA LYS A 447 10.45 -1.59 -7.72
C LYS A 447 9.99 -2.02 -9.11
N ALA A 448 8.89 -1.43 -9.58
CA ALA A 448 8.31 -1.76 -10.87
C ALA A 448 9.29 -1.41 -12.01
N ARG A 449 9.74 -0.15 -12.06
CA ARG A 449 10.69 0.36 -13.08
C ARG A 449 11.99 -0.47 -13.13
N THR A 450 12.63 -0.69 -11.97
CA THR A 450 13.87 -1.50 -11.86
C THR A 450 13.66 -2.93 -12.34
N THR A 451 12.51 -3.54 -12.01
CA THR A 451 12.20 -4.89 -12.48
C THR A 451 12.02 -4.92 -13.99
N ILE A 452 11.23 -4.00 -14.56
CA ILE A 452 10.98 -3.93 -16.01
C ILE A 452 12.30 -3.70 -16.77
N ASP A 453 13.15 -2.78 -16.31
CA ASP A 453 14.45 -2.52 -16.95
C ASP A 453 15.36 -3.75 -16.93
N ALA A 454 15.28 -4.55 -15.86
CA ALA A 454 16.11 -5.72 -15.70
C ALA A 454 15.64 -6.93 -16.51
N VAL A 455 14.33 -7.17 -16.62
CA VAL A 455 13.77 -8.42 -17.21
C VAL A 455 13.04 -8.20 -18.54
N GLY A 456 12.80 -6.95 -18.91
CA GLY A 456 12.02 -6.55 -20.07
C GLY A 456 10.49 -6.55 -19.82
N PRO A 457 9.73 -5.69 -20.52
CA PRO A 457 8.29 -5.54 -20.30
C PRO A 457 7.50 -6.81 -20.63
N SER A 458 7.99 -7.69 -21.51
CA SER A 458 7.29 -8.92 -21.93
C SER A 458 7.11 -9.97 -20.83
N ARG A 459 7.76 -9.78 -19.68
CA ARG A 459 7.68 -10.69 -18.52
C ARG A 459 6.90 -10.10 -17.34
N VAL A 460 6.31 -8.93 -17.54
CA VAL A 460 5.56 -8.18 -16.53
C VAL A 460 4.10 -8.09 -16.96
N LEU A 461 3.20 -8.32 -16.01
CA LEU A 461 1.76 -8.29 -16.18
C LEU A 461 1.17 -7.22 -15.25
N PHE A 462 -0.02 -6.74 -15.59
CA PHE A 462 -0.82 -5.90 -14.71
C PHE A 462 -1.68 -6.75 -13.76
N GLY A 463 -1.65 -6.41 -12.49
CA GLY A 463 -2.43 -7.05 -11.42
C GLY A 463 -2.78 -6.04 -10.33
N THR A 464 -3.95 -6.16 -9.71
CA THR A 464 -4.37 -5.21 -8.65
C THR A 464 -4.77 -5.81 -7.31
N ASP A 465 -4.89 -7.13 -7.18
CA ASP A 465 -5.51 -7.79 -6.03
C ASP A 465 -6.95 -7.30 -5.79
N ALA A 466 -7.67 -7.01 -6.89
CA ALA A 466 -9.00 -6.39 -6.82
C ALA A 466 -9.93 -7.20 -5.92
N GLY A 467 -10.72 -6.53 -5.08
CA GLY A 467 -11.57 -7.19 -4.09
C GLY A 467 -11.00 -7.17 -2.68
N LEU A 468 -9.66 -7.26 -2.55
CA LEU A 468 -8.95 -6.85 -1.33
C LEU A 468 -8.54 -5.38 -1.42
N PHE A 469 -7.90 -4.99 -2.53
CA PHE A 469 -7.51 -3.60 -2.79
C PHE A 469 -8.50 -2.92 -3.73
N ASP A 470 -8.66 -1.61 -3.60
CA ASP A 470 -9.25 -0.80 -4.66
C ASP A 470 -8.22 -0.70 -5.81
N PRO A 471 -8.60 -0.98 -7.07
CA PRO A 471 -7.70 -0.85 -8.21
C PRO A 471 -6.98 0.49 -8.29
N ALA A 472 -7.57 1.57 -7.76
CA ALA A 472 -6.96 2.90 -7.68
C ALA A 472 -5.55 2.89 -7.07
N PHE A 473 -5.36 2.09 -6.03
CA PHE A 473 -4.10 1.97 -5.32
C PHE A 473 -3.03 1.35 -6.24
N CYS A 474 -3.33 0.18 -6.82
CA CYS A 474 -2.37 -0.55 -7.64
C CYS A 474 -2.11 0.13 -8.98
N VAL A 475 -3.12 0.75 -9.62
CA VAL A 475 -2.92 1.56 -10.83
C VAL A 475 -1.88 2.65 -10.61
N GLY A 476 -1.92 3.30 -9.44
CA GLY A 476 -0.98 4.37 -9.12
C GLY A 476 0.50 3.93 -9.12
N LEU A 477 0.77 2.66 -8.81
CA LEU A 477 2.13 2.11 -8.88
C LEU A 477 2.64 2.07 -10.32
N TYR A 478 1.81 1.66 -11.28
CA TYR A 478 2.19 1.61 -12.69
C TYR A 478 2.28 3.02 -13.30
N GLU A 479 1.41 3.94 -12.88
CA GLU A 479 1.48 5.36 -13.27
C GLU A 479 2.78 6.03 -12.80
N GLU A 480 3.29 5.65 -11.63
CA GLU A 480 4.57 6.15 -11.08
C GLU A 480 5.80 5.40 -11.63
N ALA A 481 5.58 4.29 -12.35
CA ALA A 481 6.67 3.50 -12.96
C ALA A 481 7.24 4.13 -14.25
N ASN A 482 6.70 5.28 -14.71
CA ASN A 482 7.17 5.98 -15.91
C ASN A 482 7.32 5.06 -17.12
N LEU A 483 6.24 4.34 -17.45
CA LEU A 483 6.21 3.43 -18.60
C LEU A 483 6.23 4.22 -19.91
N THR A 484 6.97 3.71 -20.90
CA THR A 484 6.79 4.18 -22.29
C THR A 484 5.45 3.68 -22.85
N PRO A 485 4.89 4.30 -23.91
CA PRO A 485 3.63 3.84 -24.50
C PRO A 485 3.62 2.37 -24.94
N ASP A 486 4.76 1.84 -25.38
CA ASP A 486 4.87 0.42 -25.77
C ASP A 486 4.97 -0.50 -24.55
N GLU A 487 5.66 -0.10 -23.49
CA GLU A 487 5.69 -0.83 -22.22
C GLU A 487 4.30 -0.86 -21.57
N GLU A 488 3.61 0.27 -21.56
CA GLU A 488 2.25 0.39 -21.04
C GLU A 488 1.31 -0.56 -21.77
N ARG A 489 1.26 -0.51 -23.11
CA ARG A 489 0.42 -1.44 -23.91
C ARG A 489 0.77 -2.91 -23.64
N ALA A 490 2.06 -3.24 -23.54
CA ALA A 490 2.50 -4.60 -23.30
C ALA A 490 2.07 -5.12 -21.93
N ILE A 491 2.33 -4.35 -20.87
CA ILE A 491 2.13 -4.74 -19.47
C ILE A 491 0.64 -4.74 -19.11
N LEU A 492 -0.11 -3.74 -19.56
CA LEU A 492 -1.53 -3.62 -19.26
C LEU A 492 -2.40 -4.61 -20.05
N HIS A 493 -1.94 -5.05 -21.22
CA HIS A 493 -2.77 -5.82 -22.14
C HIS A 493 -2.04 -6.96 -22.85
N ASP A 494 -1.11 -6.66 -23.75
CA ASP A 494 -0.68 -7.61 -24.79
C ASP A 494 -0.07 -8.89 -24.19
N ASN A 495 0.68 -8.75 -23.10
CA ASN A 495 1.28 -9.89 -22.41
C ASN A 495 0.22 -10.81 -21.83
N ALA A 496 -0.79 -10.26 -21.15
CA ALA A 496 -1.88 -11.04 -20.57
C ALA A 496 -2.76 -11.65 -21.66
N ALA A 497 -3.12 -10.89 -22.69
CA ALA A 497 -3.89 -11.38 -23.83
C ALA A 497 -3.21 -12.59 -24.50
N LYS A 498 -1.89 -12.51 -24.72
CA LYS A 498 -1.09 -13.62 -25.26
C LYS A 498 -1.01 -14.80 -24.30
N LEU A 499 -0.78 -14.55 -23.01
CA LEU A 499 -0.55 -15.58 -22.00
C LEU A 499 -1.81 -16.40 -21.70
N PHE A 500 -2.97 -15.75 -21.70
CA PHE A 500 -4.26 -16.37 -21.38
C PHE A 500 -5.11 -16.71 -22.62
N GLY A 501 -4.72 -16.24 -23.82
CA GLY A 501 -5.39 -16.55 -25.07
C GLY A 501 -6.71 -15.80 -25.27
N PHE A 502 -6.76 -14.52 -24.89
CA PHE A 502 -7.94 -13.65 -25.05
C PHE A 502 -8.09 -13.08 -26.47
#